data_AF-A0A0M4QVL5-F1
#
_entry.id   AF-A0A0M4QVL5-F1
#
_cell.length_a   1.000
_cell.length_b   1.000
_cell.length_c   1.000
_cell.angle_alpha   90.00
_cell.angle_beta   90.00
_cell.angle_gamma   90.00
#
_symmetry.space_group_name_H-M   'P 1'
#
loop_
_entity.id
_entity.type
_entity.pdbx_description
1 polymer ?
#
loop_
_entity_poly.entity_id
_entity_poly.type
_entity_poly.pdbx_seq_one_letter_code
_entity_poly.pdbx_strand_id
1 'polypeptide(L)'
;MYSQLMDDFTLYTAHEVAVIFGCFLDRVYRRASTHAWPHYRDGLQYHFSQKQVEEILMSIEVVAKPSLPKLRGQRGRIDALMRTVPSAQIDKAMARIE
;
A
#
# COMPACT_ATOMS: atom_id res chain seq x y z
N MET A 1 19.88 13.99 -32.66
CA MET A 1 19.04 13.74 -31.47
C MET A 1 18.96 12.23 -31.26
N TYR A 2 19.91 11.66 -30.54
CA TYR A 2 19.93 10.24 -30.18
C TYR A 2 20.45 10.15 -28.73
N SER A 3 19.57 10.33 -27.74
CA SER A 3 19.87 9.98 -26.35
C SER A 3 18.59 9.98 -25.50
N GLN A 4 17.64 9.14 -25.85
CA GLN A 4 16.46 8.79 -25.03
C GLN A 4 16.24 7.26 -25.04
N LEU A 5 17.32 6.49 -25.20
CA LEU A 5 17.31 5.02 -25.31
C LEU A 5 18.33 4.37 -24.35
N MET A 6 18.73 5.08 -23.29
CA MET A 6 19.72 4.65 -22.30
C MET A 6 19.20 4.66 -20.86
N ASP A 7 17.90 4.81 -20.66
CA ASP A 7 17.26 4.52 -19.37
C ASP A 7 16.55 3.17 -19.54
N ASP A 8 16.86 2.20 -18.67
CA ASP A 8 16.01 1.05 -18.28
C ASP A 8 16.77 -0.25 -17.94
N PHE A 9 18.10 -0.22 -17.79
CA PHE A 9 18.85 -1.37 -17.23
C PHE A 9 19.41 -1.12 -15.83
N THR A 10 18.79 -0.22 -15.06
CA THR A 10 19.16 -0.06 -13.65
C THR A 10 18.67 -1.26 -12.86
N LEU A 11 19.62 -2.06 -12.37
CA LEU A 11 19.39 -3.18 -11.47
C LEU A 11 19.73 -2.74 -10.05
N TYR A 12 18.76 -2.88 -9.15
CA TYR A 12 18.88 -2.63 -7.73
C TYR A 12 19.22 -3.93 -7.00
N THR A 13 20.17 -3.87 -6.09
CA THR A 13 20.47 -4.95 -5.15
C THR A 13 19.39 -5.06 -4.08
N ALA A 14 19.31 -6.22 -3.41
CA ALA A 14 18.44 -6.39 -2.24
C ALA A 14 18.65 -5.32 -1.15
N HIS A 15 19.88 -4.81 -0.99
CA HIS A 15 20.18 -3.74 -0.04
C HIS A 15 19.57 -2.41 -0.46
N GLU A 16 19.74 -2.00 -1.72
CA GLU A 16 19.15 -0.77 -2.25
C GLU A 16 17.62 -0.81 -2.18
N VAL A 17 17.01 -1.95 -2.53
CA VAL A 17 15.57 -2.16 -2.41
C VAL A 17 15.10 -2.04 -0.96
N ALA A 18 15.87 -2.56 0.01
CA ALA A 18 15.56 -2.43 1.43
C ALA A 18 15.55 -0.96 1.87
N VAL A 19 16.51 -0.16 1.37
CA VAL A 19 16.59 1.29 1.60
C VAL A 19 15.41 2.02 0.98
N ILE A 20 15.08 1.73 -0.29
CA ILE A 20 13.94 2.35 -1.01
C ILE A 20 12.62 2.12 -0.25
N PHE A 21 12.39 0.90 0.22
CA PHE A 21 11.17 0.55 0.96
C PHE A 21 11.23 0.85 2.46
N GLY A 22 12.34 1.38 2.97
CA GLY A 22 12.53 1.64 4.40
C GLY A 22 12.32 0.40 5.28
N CYS A 23 12.80 -0.76 4.83
CA CYS A 23 12.57 -2.04 5.52
C CYS A 23 13.87 -2.82 5.79
N PHE A 24 13.80 -3.82 6.67
CA PHE A 24 14.95 -4.66 6.95
C PHE A 24 15.34 -5.52 5.75
N LEU A 25 16.65 -5.64 5.51
CA LEU A 25 17.20 -6.46 4.43
C LEU A 25 16.71 -7.93 4.48
N ASP A 26 16.58 -8.52 5.68
CA ASP A 26 16.02 -9.87 5.87
C ASP A 26 14.62 -10.03 5.25
N ARG A 27 13.81 -8.95 5.30
CA ARG A 27 12.47 -8.96 4.71
C ARG A 27 12.53 -9.09 3.20
N VAL A 28 13.45 -8.40 2.56
CA VAL A 28 13.68 -8.46 1.10
C VAL A 28 14.16 -9.85 0.71
N TYR A 29 15.16 -10.38 1.40
CA TYR A 29 15.67 -11.74 1.18
C TYR A 29 14.58 -12.80 1.32
N ARG A 30 13.78 -12.74 2.38
CA ARG A 30 12.68 -13.68 2.61
C ARG A 30 11.67 -13.63 1.47
N ARG A 31 11.23 -12.43 1.06
CA ARG A 31 10.27 -12.25 -0.03
C ARG A 31 10.81 -12.70 -1.38
N ALA A 32 12.08 -12.44 -1.66
CA ALA A 32 12.75 -12.92 -2.87
C ALA A 32 12.86 -14.46 -2.86
N SER A 33 13.33 -15.05 -1.75
CA SER A 33 13.50 -16.51 -1.62
C SER A 33 12.20 -17.30 -1.75
N THR A 34 11.06 -16.72 -1.37
CA THR A 34 9.73 -17.34 -1.54
C THR A 34 9.09 -17.03 -2.90
N HIS A 35 9.82 -16.39 -3.83
CA HIS A 35 9.31 -15.89 -5.11
C HIS A 35 8.09 -14.98 -4.99
N ALA A 36 7.90 -14.34 -3.83
CA ALA A 36 6.81 -13.39 -3.62
C ALA A 36 7.11 -12.04 -4.29
N TRP A 37 8.39 -11.69 -4.42
CA TRP A 37 8.86 -10.52 -5.16
C TRP A 37 9.62 -10.95 -6.42
N PRO A 38 9.28 -10.40 -7.60
CA PRO A 38 9.99 -10.69 -8.84
C PRO A 38 11.44 -10.20 -8.74
N HIS A 39 12.38 -11.02 -9.18
CA HIS A 39 13.81 -10.72 -9.10
C HIS A 39 14.59 -11.49 -10.16
N TYR A 40 15.80 -11.01 -10.43
CA TYR A 40 16.88 -11.75 -11.06
C TYR A 40 17.85 -12.24 -9.99
N ARG A 41 18.47 -13.41 -10.21
CA ARG A 41 19.46 -13.96 -9.28
C ARG A 41 20.79 -14.12 -10.01
N ASP A 42 21.83 -13.49 -9.46
CA ASP A 42 23.21 -13.67 -9.89
C ASP A 42 24.02 -14.30 -8.75
N GLY A 43 24.29 -15.59 -8.85
CA GLY A 43 24.91 -16.37 -7.77
C GLY A 43 24.10 -16.34 -6.47
N LEU A 44 24.62 -15.66 -5.45
CA LEU A 44 23.97 -15.50 -4.14
C LEU A 44 23.26 -14.15 -3.97
N GLN A 45 23.31 -13.29 -4.99
CA GLN A 45 22.72 -11.96 -4.94
C GLN A 45 21.37 -11.92 -5.64
N TYR A 46 20.46 -11.14 -5.08
CA TYR A 46 19.16 -10.84 -5.67
C TYR A 46 19.19 -9.41 -6.24
N HIS A 47 18.80 -9.30 -7.50
CA HIS A 47 18.71 -8.05 -8.25
C HIS A 47 17.28 -7.80 -8.70
N PHE A 48 16.89 -6.54 -8.77
CA PHE A 48 15.55 -6.11 -9.09
C PHE A 48 15.66 -5.02 -10.16
N SER A 49 14.95 -5.15 -11.27
CA SER A 49 14.86 -4.04 -12.22
C SER A 49 13.99 -2.92 -11.65
N GLN A 50 14.16 -1.70 -12.16
CA GLN A 50 13.31 -0.57 -11.78
C GLN A 50 11.82 -0.91 -11.87
N LYS A 51 11.38 -1.49 -12.99
CA LYS A 51 9.99 -1.92 -13.19
C LYS A 51 9.52 -2.90 -12.12
N GLN A 52 10.36 -3.85 -11.71
CA GLN A 52 10.01 -4.80 -10.65
C GLN A 52 9.86 -4.10 -9.29
N VAL A 53 10.73 -3.13 -8.99
CA VAL A 53 10.63 -2.33 -7.76
C VAL A 53 9.33 -1.53 -7.74
N GLU A 54 8.95 -0.91 -8.86
CA GLU A 54 7.68 -0.17 -9.00
C GLU A 54 6.45 -1.09 -8.84
N GLU A 55 6.47 -2.29 -9.46
CA GLU A 55 5.41 -3.29 -9.29
C GLU A 55 5.26 -3.75 -7.83
N ILE A 56 6.38 -3.94 -7.12
CA ILE A 56 6.38 -4.28 -5.70
C ILE A 56 5.79 -3.13 -4.89
N LEU A 57 6.18 -1.88 -5.16
CA LEU A 57 5.65 -0.70 -4.47
C LEU A 57 4.12 -0.63 -4.59
N MET A 58 3.59 -0.78 -5.81
CA MET A 58 2.16 -0.81 -6.06
C MET A 58 1.46 -1.95 -5.29
N SER A 59 2.08 -3.13 -5.23
CA SER A 59 1.52 -4.27 -4.49
C SER A 59 1.41 -4.00 -2.98
N ILE A 60 2.34 -3.22 -2.42
CA ILE A 60 2.34 -2.83 -1.00
C ILE A 60 1.26 -1.77 -0.75
N GLU A 61 1.16 -0.75 -1.60
CA GLU A 61 0.18 0.34 -1.46
C GLU A 61 -1.26 -0.15 -1.60
N VAL A 62 -1.52 -1.10 -2.51
CA VAL A 62 -2.85 -1.71 -2.67
C VAL A 62 -3.27 -2.49 -1.42
N VAL A 63 -2.32 -3.13 -0.72
CA VAL A 63 -2.56 -3.82 0.55
C VAL A 63 -2.67 -2.84 1.73
N ALA A 64 -2.00 -1.69 1.64
CA ALA A 64 -2.00 -0.65 2.68
C ALA A 64 -3.24 0.26 2.65
N LYS A 65 -4.11 0.18 1.63
CA LYS A 65 -5.47 0.73 1.76
C LYS A 65 -6.07 0.09 3.01
N PRO A 66 -6.41 0.87 4.06
CA PRO A 66 -7.15 0.31 5.17
C PRO A 66 -8.44 -0.20 4.56
N SER A 67 -8.58 -1.52 4.51
CA SER A 67 -9.90 -2.11 4.33
C SER A 67 -10.74 -1.43 5.41
N LEU A 68 -11.70 -0.60 4.98
CA LEU A 68 -12.68 0.01 5.87
C LEU A 68 -13.10 -1.09 6.85
N PRO A 69 -13.03 -0.87 8.17
CA PRO A 69 -13.27 -1.91 9.15
C PRO A 69 -14.55 -2.62 8.75
N LYS A 70 -14.45 -3.94 8.49
CA LYS A 70 -15.54 -4.76 7.95
C LYS A 70 -16.82 -4.37 8.67
N LEU A 71 -17.73 -3.69 7.96
CA LEU A 71 -19.00 -3.13 8.44
C LEU A 71 -20.01 -4.21 8.88
N ARG A 72 -19.55 -5.40 9.28
CA ARG A 72 -20.38 -6.46 9.83
C ARG A 72 -20.61 -6.17 11.32
N GLY A 73 -21.40 -5.13 11.58
CA GLY A 73 -21.84 -4.75 12.94
C GLY A 73 -22.13 -3.25 13.14
N GLN A 74 -21.51 -2.37 12.33
CA GLN A 74 -21.70 -0.92 12.50
C GLN A 74 -22.99 -0.39 11.86
N ARG A 75 -23.50 -1.01 10.79
CA ARG A 75 -24.75 -0.57 10.15
C ARG A 75 -25.95 -0.66 11.10
N GLY A 76 -26.01 -1.73 11.91
CA GLY A 76 -27.02 -1.85 12.97
C GLY A 76 -26.86 -0.84 14.11
N ARG A 77 -25.63 -0.40 14.42
CA ARG A 77 -25.38 0.66 15.40
C ARG A 77 -25.78 2.04 14.87
N ILE A 78 -25.51 2.32 13.59
CA ILE A 78 -25.91 3.57 12.93
C ILE A 78 -27.45 3.62 12.80
N ASP A 79 -28.09 2.53 12.37
CA ASP A 79 -29.56 2.46 12.33
C ASP A 79 -30.19 2.58 13.72
N ALA A 80 -29.55 2.03 14.77
CA ALA A 80 -30.00 2.20 16.15
C ALA A 80 -29.83 3.66 16.63
N LEU A 81 -28.69 4.30 16.33
CA LEU A 81 -28.42 5.70 16.65
C LEU A 81 -29.41 6.64 15.95
N MET A 82 -29.66 6.43 14.66
CA MET A 82 -30.62 7.21 13.87
C MET A 82 -32.07 7.06 14.35
N ARG A 83 -32.42 5.94 15.03
CA ARG A 83 -33.72 5.76 15.68
C ARG A 83 -33.80 6.41 17.06
N THR A 84 -32.67 6.60 17.74
CA THR A 84 -32.62 7.21 19.08
C THR A 84 -32.51 8.73 19.07
N VAL A 85 -32.14 9.33 17.94
CA VAL A 85 -32.07 10.79 17.81
C VAL A 85 -33.41 11.31 17.27
N PRO A 86 -34.22 12.04 18.05
CA PRO A 86 -35.43 12.67 17.55
C PRO A 86 -35.05 13.72 16.50
N SER A 87 -35.74 13.75 15.36
CA SER A 87 -35.48 14.66 14.23
C SER A 87 -35.32 16.13 14.65
N ALA A 88 -36.06 16.58 15.66
CA ALA A 88 -35.97 17.93 16.23
C ALA A 88 -34.57 18.30 16.78
N GLN A 89 -33.76 17.34 17.24
CA GLN A 89 -32.39 17.60 17.70
C GLN A 89 -31.41 17.77 16.53
N ILE A 90 -31.67 17.14 15.40
CA ILE A 90 -30.87 17.28 14.18
C ILE A 90 -31.12 18.66 13.56
N ASP A 91 -32.38 19.08 13.47
CA ASP A 91 -32.74 20.41 12.95
C ASP A 91 -32.15 21.54 13.82
N LYS A 92 -32.17 21.37 15.15
CA LYS A 92 -31.56 22.33 16.09
C LYS A 92 -30.02 22.39 15.98
N ALA A 93 -29.37 21.31 15.58
CA ALA A 93 -27.93 21.29 15.35
C ALA A 93 -27.56 21.94 14.01
N MET A 94 -28.36 21.70 12.96
CA MET A 94 -28.17 22.31 11.63
C MET A 94 -28.37 23.83 11.66
N ALA A 95 -29.33 24.33 12.42
CA ALA A 95 -29.58 25.77 12.58
C ALA A 95 -28.48 26.55 13.34
N ARG A 96 -27.46 25.87 13.89
CA ARG A 96 -26.29 26.49 14.54
C ARG A 96 -25.07 26.62 13.63
N ILE A 97 -25.12 26.02 12.44
CA ILE A 97 -24.03 26.03 11.47
C ILE A 97 -24.22 27.16 10.44
N GLU A 98 -25.38 27.81 10.41
CA GLU A 98 -25.59 29.11 9.74
C GLU A 98 -25.03 30.29 10.57
#